data_AF-A0A661SQJ3-F1
#
_entry.id   AF-A0A661SQJ3-F1
#
_cell.length_a   1.000
_cell.length_b   1.000
_cell.length_c   1.000
_cell.angle_alpha   90.00
_cell.angle_beta   90.00
_cell.angle_gamma   90.00
#
_symmetry.space_group_name_H-M   'P 1'
#
loop_
_entity.id
_entity.type
_entity.pdbx_description
1 polymer ?
#
loop_
_entity_poly.entity_id
_entity_poly.type
_entity_poly.pdbx_seq_one_letter_code
_entity_poly.pdbx_strand_id
1 'polypeptide(L)'
;MNQDPPLYSDMYFPNFYDIFRLNKITEIIRFGHLPGEAAKMDLTYADTKFEVIIDKDKPEIGNVGSVPGLPSLIYLPPQEFLSINEGFIAAYKNREMPYDKTYYDLALALNGLPLRNDKLAGIWEPLELLKKIITGGNTESKEVLTQKDGRFHFHLPEGDLDVSLVAEGYRKIATLYYLLRNGSLTKESILFWDEPEANLNPGLIVDMVKVLRMLASAGMQIFVATHDYLFSHELSLSAEYPSGNTADIRFFALHKQDRTAGVSVEYGQILPEIRHNPILEEFAAHYDRESEFFYKSGESL
;
A
#
# COMPACT_ATOMS: atom_id res chain seq x y z
N MET A 1 6.82 -19.45 -28.07
CA MET A 1 5.92 -18.66 -28.93
C MET A 1 6.14 -17.21 -28.49
N ASN A 2 6.97 -16.46 -29.21
CA ASN A 2 7.25 -15.06 -28.88
C ASN A 2 5.99 -14.27 -29.19
N GLN A 3 5.17 -13.98 -28.18
CA GLN A 3 4.23 -12.88 -28.27
C GLN A 3 5.06 -11.61 -28.11
N ASP A 4 4.94 -10.68 -29.05
CA ASP A 4 5.46 -9.34 -28.87
C ASP A 4 4.92 -8.78 -27.54
N PRO A 5 5.74 -8.08 -26.75
CA PRO A 5 5.27 -7.51 -25.49
C PRO A 5 4.05 -6.61 -25.77
N PRO A 6 2.98 -6.70 -24.97
CA PRO A 6 1.79 -5.88 -25.18
C PRO A 6 2.17 -4.40 -25.22
N LEU A 7 1.57 -3.65 -26.15
CA LEU A 7 1.79 -2.20 -26.21
C LEU A 7 1.31 -1.59 -24.89
N TYR A 8 2.09 -0.68 -24.32
CA TYR A 8 1.80 -0.05 -23.03
C TYR A 8 0.44 0.68 -23.02
N SER A 9 -0.02 1.17 -24.18
CA SER A 9 -1.36 1.71 -24.38
C SER A 9 -2.47 0.70 -24.05
N ASP A 10 -2.25 -0.58 -24.35
CA ASP A 10 -3.19 -1.67 -24.12
C ASP A 10 -3.19 -2.15 -22.66
N MET A 11 -2.16 -1.76 -21.89
CA MET A 11 -2.05 -2.07 -20.47
C MET A 11 -2.60 -0.95 -19.58
N TYR A 12 -2.45 0.32 -19.97
CA TYR A 12 -2.71 1.44 -19.06
C TYR A 12 -4.20 1.79 -18.93
N PHE A 13 -4.90 1.99 -20.06
CA PHE A 13 -6.29 2.45 -20.02
C PHE A 13 -7.29 1.40 -19.54
N PRO A 14 -7.23 0.12 -19.99
CA PRO A 14 -8.15 -0.90 -19.49
C PRO A 14 -8.04 -1.08 -17.96
N ASN A 15 -6.83 -0.98 -17.41
CA ASN A 15 -6.63 -1.04 -15.97
C ASN A 15 -7.32 0.12 -15.22
N PHE A 16 -7.43 1.33 -15.78
CA PHE A 16 -8.19 2.40 -15.13
C PHE A 16 -9.68 2.09 -15.01
N TYR A 17 -10.28 1.51 -16.06
CA TYR A 17 -11.68 1.11 -16.01
C TYR A 17 -11.92 0.03 -14.96
N ASP A 18 -11.02 -0.94 -14.85
CA ASP A 18 -11.15 -2.05 -13.93
C ASP A 18 -10.82 -1.68 -12.46
N ILE A 19 -9.85 -0.78 -12.24
CA ILE A 19 -9.44 -0.30 -10.91
C ILE A 19 -10.42 0.73 -10.36
N PHE A 20 -10.77 1.75 -11.15
CA PHE A 20 -11.67 2.83 -10.71
C PHE A 20 -13.15 2.52 -11.00
N ARG A 21 -13.44 1.35 -11.60
CA ARG A 21 -14.80 0.89 -11.96
C ARG A 21 -15.58 1.93 -12.77
N LEU A 22 -14.91 2.55 -13.73
CA LEU A 22 -15.45 3.65 -14.52
C LEU A 22 -16.34 3.12 -15.64
N ASN A 23 -17.40 3.85 -15.97
CA ASN A 23 -18.09 3.63 -17.25
C ASN A 23 -17.40 4.40 -18.37
N LYS A 24 -16.84 5.57 -18.03
CA LYS A 24 -16.14 6.47 -18.94
C LYS A 24 -14.95 7.10 -18.24
N ILE A 25 -13.80 7.16 -18.90
CA ILE A 25 -12.58 7.78 -18.34
C ILE A 25 -12.77 9.27 -18.00
N THR A 26 -13.74 9.94 -18.65
CA THR A 26 -14.13 11.32 -18.34
C THR A 26 -14.69 11.50 -16.93
N GLU A 27 -15.10 10.44 -16.24
CA GLU A 27 -15.59 10.50 -14.86
C GLU A 27 -14.49 10.89 -13.86
N ILE A 28 -13.22 10.62 -14.18
CA ILE A 28 -12.05 10.97 -13.35
C ILE A 28 -11.26 12.17 -13.89
N ILE A 29 -11.66 12.73 -15.04
CA ILE A 29 -11.00 13.88 -15.65
C ILE A 29 -11.86 15.13 -15.42
N ARG A 30 -11.29 16.13 -14.74
CA ARG A 30 -11.89 17.46 -14.65
C ARG A 30 -11.10 18.42 -15.52
N PHE A 31 -11.73 18.90 -16.59
CA PHE A 31 -11.17 19.98 -17.40
C PHE A 31 -11.34 21.32 -16.67
N GLY A 32 -10.28 22.10 -16.61
CA GLY A 32 -10.30 23.47 -16.10
C GLY A 32 -11.04 24.44 -17.05
N HIS A 33 -11.04 25.72 -16.70
CA HIS A 33 -11.74 26.79 -17.42
C HIS A 33 -11.22 27.09 -18.84
N LEU A 34 -10.16 26.42 -19.32
CA LEU A 34 -9.63 26.59 -20.67
C LEU A 34 -10.33 25.60 -21.61
N PRO A 35 -11.24 26.04 -22.51
CA PRO A 35 -11.97 25.14 -23.38
C PRO A 35 -11.07 24.65 -24.51
N GLY A 36 -10.89 23.33 -24.63
CA GLY A 36 -10.41 22.68 -25.86
C GLY A 36 -8.92 22.33 -25.94
N GLU A 37 -8.16 22.45 -24.86
CA GLU A 37 -6.76 21.99 -24.85
C GLU A 37 -6.65 20.62 -24.16
N ALA A 38 -6.11 19.63 -24.87
CA ALA A 38 -5.72 18.36 -24.29
C ALA A 38 -4.56 18.58 -23.29
N ALA A 39 -4.63 17.94 -22.12
CA ALA A 39 -3.52 17.99 -21.19
C ALA A 39 -2.42 17.06 -21.68
N LYS A 40 -1.22 17.59 -21.91
CA LYS A 40 -0.05 16.81 -22.32
C LYS A 40 0.88 16.65 -21.13
N MET A 41 1.32 15.42 -20.90
CA MET A 41 2.27 15.07 -19.87
C MET A 41 3.41 14.27 -20.48
N ASP A 42 4.61 14.81 -20.44
CA ASP A 42 5.82 14.09 -20.80
C ASP A 42 6.36 13.38 -19.56
N LEU A 43 6.31 12.05 -19.58
CA LEU A 43 6.86 11.18 -18.54
C LEU A 43 8.16 10.57 -19.05
N THR A 44 9.16 10.42 -18.18
CA THR A 44 10.36 9.64 -18.49
C THR A 44 10.54 8.58 -17.42
N TYR A 45 10.52 7.30 -17.82
CA TYR A 45 10.74 6.16 -16.93
C TYR A 45 11.68 5.15 -17.61
N ALA A 46 12.73 4.73 -16.90
CA ALA A 46 13.73 3.77 -17.40
C ALA A 46 14.24 4.12 -18.82
N ASP A 47 14.69 5.35 -19.01
CA ASP A 47 15.17 5.92 -20.29
C ASP A 47 14.14 5.93 -21.43
N THR A 48 12.88 5.59 -21.15
CA THR A 48 11.77 5.65 -22.08
C THR A 48 10.95 6.90 -21.81
N LYS A 49 10.67 7.67 -22.87
CA LYS A 49 9.77 8.83 -22.81
C LYS A 49 8.37 8.38 -23.19
N PHE A 50 7.38 8.83 -22.45
CA PHE A 50 5.96 8.62 -22.71
C PHE A 50 5.32 9.99 -22.88
N GLU A 51 4.56 10.17 -23.95
CA GLU A 51 3.71 11.35 -24.10
C GLU A 51 2.29 10.91 -23.72
N VAL A 52 1.80 11.30 -22.55
CA VAL A 52 0.41 11.04 -22.16
C VAL A 52 -0.42 12.25 -22.56
N ILE A 53 -1.39 12.03 -23.45
CA ILE A 53 -2.31 13.06 -23.92
C ILE A 53 -3.69 12.74 -23.34
N ILE A 54 -4.17 13.59 -22.44
CA ILE A 54 -5.51 13.49 -21.87
C ILE A 54 -6.42 14.46 -22.62
N ASP A 55 -7.09 13.94 -23.65
CA ASP A 55 -8.14 14.65 -24.38
C ASP A 55 -9.54 14.30 -23.81
N LYS A 56 -10.50 15.18 -24.03
CA LYS A 56 -11.89 15.11 -23.57
C LYS A 56 -12.63 13.87 -24.05
N ASP A 57 -12.32 13.41 -25.26
CA ASP A 57 -13.06 12.32 -25.90
C ASP A 57 -12.29 10.99 -25.87
N LYS A 58 -10.95 11.03 -25.82
CA LYS A 58 -10.11 9.84 -25.83
C LYS A 58 -8.71 10.17 -25.30
N PRO A 59 -8.38 9.83 -24.04
CA PRO A 59 -7.02 9.91 -23.59
C PRO A 59 -6.19 8.86 -24.35
N GLU A 60 -5.02 9.26 -24.81
CA GLU A 60 -4.10 8.45 -25.61
C GLU A 60 -2.71 8.51 -24.98
N ILE A 61 -1.99 7.38 -25.03
CA ILE A 61 -0.58 7.35 -24.68
C ILE A 61 0.17 7.28 -26.01
N GLY A 62 0.81 8.39 -26.35
CA GLY A 62 1.71 8.53 -27.48
C GLY A 62 3.09 7.96 -27.19
N ASN A 63 3.71 7.45 -28.26
CA ASN A 63 5.10 7.01 -28.35
C ASN A 63 5.56 6.08 -27.22
N VAL A 64 5.07 4.85 -27.26
CA VAL A 64 5.48 3.78 -26.36
C VAL A 64 6.72 3.10 -26.95
N GLY A 65 7.91 3.45 -26.46
CA GLY A 65 9.08 2.59 -26.64
C GLY A 65 8.87 1.22 -25.95
N SER A 66 9.72 0.25 -26.20
CA SER A 66 9.69 -1.01 -25.44
C SER A 66 9.92 -0.72 -23.95
N VAL A 67 8.90 -0.90 -23.12
CA VAL A 67 9.01 -0.69 -21.68
C VAL A 67 9.69 -1.90 -21.06
N PRO A 68 10.64 -1.71 -20.13
CA PRO A 68 11.17 -2.83 -19.35
C PRO A 68 10.03 -3.59 -18.69
N GLY A 69 10.23 -4.89 -18.45
CA GLY A 69 9.26 -5.71 -17.73
C GLY A 69 8.85 -5.03 -16.43
N LEU A 70 7.55 -4.80 -16.25
CA LEU A 70 7.04 -4.15 -15.06
C LEU A 70 7.33 -5.03 -13.84
N PRO A 71 7.81 -4.43 -12.73
CA PRO A 71 7.96 -5.16 -11.48
C PRO A 71 6.60 -5.70 -11.01
N SER A 72 6.62 -6.75 -10.18
CA SER A 72 5.41 -7.21 -9.49
C SER A 72 4.83 -6.05 -8.69
N LEU A 73 3.52 -5.82 -8.82
CA LEU A 73 2.80 -4.75 -8.14
C LEU A 73 1.65 -5.37 -7.36
N ILE A 74 1.58 -5.08 -6.06
CA ILE A 74 0.47 -5.48 -5.21
C ILE A 74 -0.11 -4.25 -4.52
N TYR A 75 -1.44 -4.18 -4.50
CA TYR A 75 -2.21 -3.24 -3.70
C TYR A 75 -2.78 -3.97 -2.49
N LEU A 76 -2.56 -3.42 -1.29
CA LEU A 76 -3.17 -3.87 -0.04
C LEU A 76 -4.22 -2.85 0.40
N PRO A 77 -5.50 -3.25 0.50
CA PRO A 77 -6.58 -2.36 0.91
C PRO A 77 -6.57 -2.09 2.44
N PRO A 78 -7.36 -1.11 2.91
CA PRO A 78 -7.51 -0.81 4.34
C PRO A 78 -8.07 -1.96 5.17
N GLN A 79 -8.83 -2.87 4.56
CA GLN A 79 -9.44 -4.02 5.24
C GLN A 79 -8.53 -5.26 5.10
N GLU A 80 -8.46 -6.10 6.13
CA GLU A 80 -7.78 -7.39 5.96
C GLU A 80 -8.48 -8.25 4.90
N PHE A 81 -7.69 -9.00 4.12
CA PHE A 81 -8.21 -9.78 3.00
C PHE A 81 -8.10 -11.30 3.20
N LEU A 82 -7.29 -11.77 4.16
CA LEU A 82 -7.05 -13.22 4.33
C LEU A 82 -8.33 -13.99 4.65
N SER A 83 -9.25 -13.40 5.44
CA SER A 83 -10.47 -14.09 5.84
C SER A 83 -11.51 -14.22 4.71
N ILE A 84 -11.44 -13.35 3.71
CA ILE A 84 -12.38 -13.33 2.57
C ILE A 84 -11.79 -13.88 1.27
N ASN A 85 -10.53 -14.33 1.29
CA ASN A 85 -9.83 -14.85 0.11
C ASN A 85 -10.44 -16.17 -0.41
N GLU A 86 -10.98 -17.01 0.49
CA GLU A 86 -11.60 -18.29 0.13
C GLU A 86 -12.78 -18.06 -0.84
N GLY A 87 -12.72 -18.66 -2.03
CA GLY A 87 -13.77 -18.52 -3.05
C GLY A 87 -13.80 -17.17 -3.80
N PHE A 88 -12.98 -16.18 -3.40
CA PHE A 88 -13.03 -14.82 -3.96
C PHE A 88 -12.86 -14.78 -5.48
N ILE A 89 -11.84 -15.47 -6.00
CA ILE A 89 -11.53 -15.50 -7.44
C ILE A 89 -12.72 -16.00 -8.27
N ALA A 90 -13.43 -17.01 -7.78
CA ALA A 90 -14.58 -17.58 -8.47
C ALA A 90 -15.77 -16.61 -8.47
N ALA A 91 -16.09 -16.03 -7.31
CA ALA A 91 -17.17 -15.06 -7.17
C ALA A 91 -16.92 -13.78 -7.99
N TYR A 92 -15.67 -13.30 -8.01
CA TYR A 92 -15.27 -12.14 -8.82
C TYR A 92 -15.49 -12.40 -10.32
N LYS A 93 -15.05 -13.55 -10.83
CA LYS A 93 -15.21 -13.92 -12.26
C LYS A 93 -16.68 -14.04 -12.68
N ASN A 94 -17.55 -14.49 -11.78
CA ASN A 94 -18.99 -14.57 -12.02
C ASN A 94 -19.70 -13.21 -11.88
N ARG A 95 -18.95 -12.12 -11.62
CA ARG A 95 -19.45 -10.75 -11.43
C ARG A 95 -20.43 -10.62 -10.26
N GLU A 96 -20.24 -11.42 -9.23
CA GLU A 96 -21.10 -11.46 -8.04
C GLU A 96 -20.65 -10.46 -6.96
N MET A 97 -19.54 -9.74 -7.20
CA MET A 97 -18.87 -8.96 -6.18
C MET A 97 -18.59 -7.51 -6.63
N PRO A 98 -18.76 -6.51 -5.74
CA PRO A 98 -18.53 -5.11 -6.05
C PRO A 98 -17.06 -4.66 -5.82
N TYR A 99 -16.08 -5.56 -5.96
CA TYR A 99 -14.66 -5.21 -5.83
C TYR A 99 -14.06 -4.79 -7.17
N ASP A 100 -13.05 -3.92 -7.12
CA ASP A 100 -12.23 -3.60 -8.28
C ASP A 100 -11.16 -4.68 -8.54
N LYS A 101 -10.43 -4.55 -9.66
CA LYS A 101 -9.44 -5.54 -10.09
C LYS A 101 -8.25 -5.70 -9.12
N THR A 102 -7.91 -4.71 -8.31
CA THR A 102 -6.79 -4.82 -7.36
C THR A 102 -7.00 -5.92 -6.33
N TYR A 103 -8.25 -6.12 -5.87
CA TYR A 103 -8.62 -7.20 -4.97
C TYR A 103 -8.52 -8.57 -5.64
N TYR A 104 -8.86 -8.66 -6.94
CA TYR A 104 -8.70 -9.88 -7.71
C TYR A 104 -7.22 -10.24 -7.88
N ASP A 105 -6.37 -9.25 -8.19
CA ASP A 105 -4.92 -9.43 -8.31
C ASP A 105 -4.30 -9.85 -6.96
N LEU A 106 -4.76 -9.27 -5.85
CA LEU A 106 -4.37 -9.68 -4.49
C LEU A 106 -4.78 -11.14 -4.20
N ALA A 107 -6.01 -11.54 -4.54
CA ALA A 107 -6.46 -12.91 -4.34
C ALA A 107 -5.65 -13.93 -5.16
N LEU A 108 -5.29 -13.58 -6.40
CA LEU A 108 -4.40 -14.39 -7.22
C LEU A 108 -3.02 -14.55 -6.57
N ALA A 109 -2.44 -13.46 -6.09
CA ALA A 109 -1.16 -13.46 -5.40
C ALA A 109 -1.20 -14.33 -4.13
N LEU A 110 -2.25 -14.21 -3.32
CA LEU A 110 -2.43 -14.99 -2.09
C LEU A 110 -2.69 -16.48 -2.32
N ASN A 111 -3.12 -16.87 -3.52
CA ASN A 111 -3.25 -18.28 -3.89
C ASN A 111 -1.94 -18.92 -4.39
N GLY A 112 -0.87 -18.13 -4.51
CA GLY A 112 0.48 -18.64 -4.81
C GLY A 112 1.05 -19.46 -3.65
N LEU A 113 1.66 -20.60 -3.95
CA LEU A 113 2.28 -21.46 -2.94
C LEU A 113 3.59 -20.87 -2.39
N PRO A 114 3.90 -21.09 -1.09
CA PRO A 114 5.15 -20.64 -0.50
C PRO A 114 6.39 -21.09 -1.29
N LEU A 115 7.36 -20.19 -1.47
CA LEU A 115 8.62 -20.53 -2.11
C LEU A 115 9.49 -21.40 -1.21
N ARG A 116 10.64 -21.86 -1.72
CA ARG A 116 11.68 -22.43 -0.86
C ARG A 116 12.50 -21.29 -0.22
N ASN A 117 12.99 -21.50 1.00
CA ASN A 117 13.69 -20.46 1.77
C ASN A 117 14.93 -19.89 1.05
N ASP A 118 15.62 -20.69 0.23
CA ASP A 118 16.78 -20.24 -0.56
C ASP A 118 16.44 -19.15 -1.59
N LYS A 119 15.16 -18.99 -1.93
CA LYS A 119 14.66 -17.92 -2.82
C LYS A 119 14.32 -16.62 -2.10
N LEU A 120 14.42 -16.56 -0.78
CA LEU A 120 14.00 -15.42 0.05
C LEU A 120 15.17 -14.61 0.63
N ALA A 121 16.40 -14.86 0.17
CA ALA A 121 17.61 -14.30 0.78
C ALA A 121 17.63 -12.76 0.87
N GLY A 122 17.03 -12.06 -0.11
CA GLY A 122 16.99 -10.59 -0.14
C GLY A 122 15.98 -9.94 0.81
N ILE A 123 15.08 -10.73 1.42
CA ILE A 123 13.99 -10.25 2.29
C ILE A 123 13.88 -11.10 3.57
N TRP A 124 14.94 -11.84 3.91
CA TRP A 124 14.92 -12.78 5.04
C TRP A 124 14.73 -12.08 6.39
N GLU A 125 15.45 -10.99 6.64
CA GLU A 125 15.35 -10.24 7.89
C GLU A 125 13.94 -9.66 8.14
N PRO A 126 13.30 -8.93 7.19
CA PRO A 126 11.93 -8.46 7.42
C PRO A 126 10.93 -9.62 7.54
N LEU A 127 11.15 -10.74 6.85
CA LEU A 127 10.29 -11.92 6.97
C LEU A 127 10.36 -12.54 8.38
N GLU A 128 11.55 -12.67 8.96
CA GLU A 128 11.72 -13.17 10.34
C GLU A 128 11.18 -12.18 11.37
N LEU A 129 11.27 -10.87 11.14
CA LEU A 129 10.63 -9.87 12.00
C LEU A 129 9.11 -10.00 11.98
N LEU A 130 8.50 -10.09 10.80
CA LEU A 130 7.05 -10.32 10.64
C LEU A 130 6.62 -11.60 11.35
N LYS A 131 7.38 -12.69 11.16
CA LYS A 131 7.14 -13.96 11.83
C LYS A 131 7.16 -13.81 13.35
N LYS A 132 8.18 -13.14 13.90
CA LYS A 132 8.32 -12.87 15.33
C LYS A 132 7.14 -12.05 15.87
N ILE A 133 6.66 -11.06 15.11
CA ILE A 133 5.50 -10.24 15.47
C ILE A 133 4.25 -11.13 15.57
N ILE A 134 4.00 -11.96 14.55
CA ILE A 134 2.82 -12.85 14.49
C ILE A 134 2.79 -13.84 15.65
N THR A 135 3.95 -14.39 16.04
CA THR A 135 4.05 -15.42 17.09
C THR A 135 4.31 -14.88 18.49
N GLY A 136 4.27 -13.55 18.68
CA GLY A 136 4.53 -12.94 19.99
C GLY A 136 5.96 -13.19 20.50
N GLY A 137 6.94 -13.35 19.61
CA GLY A 137 8.34 -13.57 19.96
C GLY A 137 8.82 -15.01 19.88
N ASN A 138 7.93 -15.99 19.71
CA ASN A 138 8.32 -17.40 19.60
C ASN A 138 8.70 -17.75 18.15
N THR A 139 9.98 -18.01 17.88
CA THR A 139 10.48 -18.27 16.53
C THR A 139 10.73 -19.76 16.22
N GLU A 140 10.29 -20.67 17.09
CA GLU A 140 10.52 -22.12 16.93
C GLU A 140 9.75 -22.72 15.74
N SER A 141 8.56 -22.18 15.43
CA SER A 141 7.75 -22.61 14.29
C SER A 141 8.46 -22.30 12.97
N LYS A 142 8.56 -23.27 12.06
CA LYS A 142 9.15 -23.05 10.73
C LYS A 142 8.27 -22.20 9.83
N GLU A 143 6.95 -22.32 9.98
CA GLU A 143 5.92 -21.65 9.20
C GLU A 143 4.86 -21.16 10.17
N VAL A 144 4.36 -19.94 9.98
CA VAL A 144 3.36 -19.32 10.88
C VAL A 144 2.01 -19.15 10.22
N LEU A 145 1.95 -19.30 8.91
CA LEU A 145 0.73 -19.19 8.12
C LEU A 145 0.76 -20.19 6.97
N THR A 146 -0.26 -21.05 6.88
CA THR A 146 -0.48 -21.92 5.73
C THR A 146 -1.78 -21.57 5.02
N GLN A 147 -1.86 -21.96 3.76
CA GLN A 147 -3.02 -21.76 2.91
C GLN A 147 -3.42 -23.10 2.32
N LYS A 148 -4.73 -23.35 2.27
CA LYS A 148 -5.33 -24.48 1.56
C LYS A 148 -6.62 -24.02 0.90
N ASP A 149 -6.70 -24.19 -0.42
CA ASP A 149 -7.91 -23.89 -1.21
C ASP A 149 -8.47 -22.46 -1.01
N GLY A 150 -7.60 -21.49 -0.76
CA GLY A 150 -7.95 -20.09 -0.51
C GLY A 150 -8.15 -19.74 0.96
N ARG A 151 -8.21 -20.74 1.85
CA ARG A 151 -8.41 -20.56 3.30
C ARG A 151 -7.09 -20.62 4.07
N PHE A 152 -6.89 -19.66 4.97
CA PHE A 152 -5.66 -19.50 5.74
C PHE A 152 -5.79 -20.06 7.17
N HIS A 153 -4.69 -20.63 7.66
CA HIS A 153 -4.58 -21.16 9.03
C HIS A 153 -3.28 -20.67 9.66
N PHE A 154 -3.38 -20.14 10.87
CA PHE A 154 -2.26 -19.65 11.66
C PHE A 154 -1.70 -20.75 12.54
N HIS A 155 -0.37 -20.83 12.62
CA HIS A 155 0.36 -21.76 13.49
C HIS A 155 1.04 -20.99 14.60
N LEU A 156 0.30 -20.73 15.67
CA LEU A 156 0.75 -19.93 16.81
C LEU A 156 1.23 -20.82 17.97
N PRO A 157 2.02 -20.29 18.92
CA PRO A 157 2.45 -21.05 20.10
C PRO A 157 1.30 -21.62 20.94
N GLU A 158 0.16 -20.94 20.98
CA GLU A 158 -1.06 -21.34 21.65
C GLU A 158 -1.88 -22.41 20.88
N GLY A 159 -1.55 -22.67 19.62
CA GLY A 159 -2.18 -23.68 18.78
C GLY A 159 -2.50 -23.20 17.37
N ASP A 160 -3.04 -24.12 16.57
CA ASP A 160 -3.50 -23.84 15.21
C ASP A 160 -4.86 -23.14 15.25
N LEU A 161 -4.95 -21.99 14.59
CA LEU A 161 -6.18 -21.19 14.53
C LEU A 161 -6.64 -20.96 13.08
N ASP A 162 -7.94 -21.06 12.86
CA ASP A 162 -8.56 -20.57 11.63
C ASP A 162 -8.37 -19.06 11.51
N VAL A 163 -8.18 -18.55 10.30
CA VAL A 163 -8.05 -17.10 10.03
C VAL A 163 -9.16 -16.27 10.69
N SER A 164 -10.39 -16.79 10.77
CA SER A 164 -11.54 -16.07 11.35
C SER A 164 -11.42 -15.85 12.87
N LEU A 165 -10.56 -16.60 13.55
CA LEU A 165 -10.35 -16.53 15.00
C LEU A 165 -9.20 -15.58 15.39
N VAL A 166 -8.47 -15.04 14.41
CA VAL A 166 -7.31 -14.17 14.63
C VAL A 166 -7.71 -12.71 14.47
N ALA A 167 -7.20 -11.83 15.34
CA ALA A 167 -7.50 -10.41 15.28
C ALA A 167 -7.04 -9.78 13.95
N GLU A 168 -7.81 -8.81 13.46
CA GLU A 168 -7.62 -8.15 12.16
C GLU A 168 -6.20 -7.61 11.95
N GLY A 169 -5.62 -6.96 12.96
CA GLY A 169 -4.26 -6.43 12.83
C GLY A 169 -3.21 -7.51 12.52
N TYR A 170 -3.31 -8.70 13.13
CA TYR A 170 -2.43 -9.82 12.82
C TYR A 170 -2.71 -10.41 11.44
N ARG A 171 -3.97 -10.40 10.97
CA ARG A 171 -4.32 -10.83 9.60
C ARG A 171 -3.69 -9.91 8.54
N LYS A 172 -3.64 -8.60 8.78
CA LYS A 172 -2.90 -7.65 7.91
C LYS A 172 -1.41 -7.94 7.88
N ILE A 173 -0.78 -8.08 9.04
CA ILE A 173 0.66 -8.41 9.15
C ILE A 173 0.96 -9.73 8.44
N ALA A 174 0.11 -10.74 8.64
CA ALA A 174 0.24 -12.04 8.00
C ALA A 174 0.02 -12.01 6.48
N THR A 175 -0.78 -11.07 5.97
CA THR A 175 -0.93 -10.84 4.53
C THR A 175 0.40 -10.46 3.90
N LEU A 176 1.09 -9.46 4.46
CA LEU A 176 2.42 -9.06 4.01
C LEU A 176 3.42 -10.23 4.13
N TYR A 177 3.42 -10.91 5.28
CA TYR A 177 4.27 -12.08 5.51
C TYR A 177 4.08 -13.13 4.42
N TYR A 178 2.84 -13.51 4.11
CA TYR A 178 2.55 -14.57 3.14
C TYR A 178 2.93 -14.19 1.71
N LEU A 179 2.67 -12.93 1.31
CA LEU A 179 3.03 -12.43 -0.01
C LEU A 179 4.56 -12.40 -0.22
N LEU A 180 5.32 -12.07 0.82
CA LEU A 180 6.78 -12.20 0.81
C LEU A 180 7.21 -13.67 0.76
N ARG A 181 6.56 -14.51 1.57
CA ARG A 181 6.84 -15.93 1.73
C ARG A 181 6.59 -16.75 0.45
N ASN A 182 5.58 -16.37 -0.33
CA ASN A 182 5.23 -17.00 -1.61
C ASN A 182 5.85 -16.31 -2.84
N GLY A 183 6.60 -15.23 -2.62
CA GLY A 183 7.33 -14.50 -3.67
C GLY A 183 6.45 -13.66 -4.59
N SER A 184 5.18 -13.44 -4.26
CA SER A 184 4.35 -12.44 -4.94
C SER A 184 4.88 -11.03 -4.70
N LEU A 185 5.46 -10.81 -3.53
CA LEU A 185 6.29 -9.66 -3.21
C LEU A 185 7.76 -10.09 -3.09
N THR A 186 8.62 -9.43 -3.84
CA THR A 186 10.08 -9.55 -3.80
C THR A 186 10.71 -8.19 -3.52
N LYS A 187 12.02 -8.14 -3.28
CA LYS A 187 12.72 -6.86 -3.10
C LYS A 187 12.65 -5.93 -4.32
N GLU A 188 12.30 -6.42 -5.50
CA GLU A 188 12.14 -5.61 -6.72
C GLU A 188 10.67 -5.22 -6.98
N SER A 189 9.75 -5.55 -6.06
CA SER A 189 8.32 -5.29 -6.23
C SER A 189 7.94 -3.85 -5.84
N ILE A 190 6.76 -3.43 -6.32
CA ILE A 190 6.08 -2.21 -5.89
C ILE A 190 4.91 -2.61 -4.99
N LEU A 191 4.88 -2.07 -3.78
CA LEU A 191 3.79 -2.26 -2.83
C LEU A 191 3.03 -0.94 -2.66
N PHE A 192 1.74 -0.95 -2.97
CA PHE A 192 0.80 0.10 -2.54
C PHE A 192 0.05 -0.41 -1.32
N TRP A 193 0.09 0.31 -0.21
CA TRP A 193 -0.63 -0.06 1.00
C TRP A 193 -1.48 1.11 1.50
N ASP A 194 -2.78 0.91 1.45
CA ASP A 194 -3.75 1.87 1.98
C ASP A 194 -4.07 1.53 3.45
N GLU A 195 -3.89 2.49 4.34
CA GLU A 195 -4.08 2.41 5.80
C GLU A 195 -3.49 1.13 6.45
N PRO A 196 -2.16 0.91 6.33
CA PRO A 196 -1.49 -0.22 6.99
C PRO A 196 -1.71 -0.26 8.51
N GLU A 197 -1.87 0.90 9.13
CA GLU A 197 -2.08 1.08 10.56
C GLU A 197 -3.49 0.72 11.04
N ALA A 198 -4.50 0.72 10.15
CA ALA A 198 -5.88 0.55 10.59
C ALA A 198 -6.05 -0.82 11.28
N ASN A 199 -6.68 -0.82 12.45
CA ASN A 199 -6.86 -1.99 13.33
C ASN A 199 -5.55 -2.61 13.89
N LEU A 200 -4.40 -1.92 13.79
CA LEU A 200 -3.19 -2.25 14.54
C LEU A 200 -3.21 -1.57 15.91
N ASN A 201 -2.63 -2.23 16.91
CA ASN A 201 -2.33 -1.57 18.17
C ASN A 201 -1.07 -0.67 18.01
N PRO A 202 -0.86 0.33 18.89
CA PRO A 202 0.28 1.25 18.77
C PRO A 202 1.66 0.58 18.74
N GLY A 203 1.85 -0.53 19.46
CA GLY A 203 3.11 -1.27 19.43
C GLY A 203 3.39 -1.91 18.06
N LEU A 204 2.36 -2.47 17.44
CA LEU A 204 2.44 -3.06 16.10
C LEU A 204 2.68 -2.02 15.00
N ILE A 205 2.22 -0.78 15.18
CA ILE A 205 2.51 0.33 14.25
C ILE A 205 4.02 0.57 14.17
N VAL A 206 4.69 0.70 15.31
CA VAL A 206 6.14 0.92 15.38
C VAL A 206 6.91 -0.23 14.72
N ASP A 207 6.49 -1.48 14.97
CA ASP A 207 7.12 -2.64 14.35
C ASP A 207 6.84 -2.74 12.85
N MET A 208 5.66 -2.35 12.39
CA MET A 208 5.32 -2.27 10.97
C MET A 208 6.20 -1.26 10.24
N VAL A 209 6.40 -0.06 10.81
CA VAL A 209 7.31 0.95 10.24
C VAL A 209 8.72 0.40 10.07
N LYS A 210 9.24 -0.36 11.05
CA LYS A 210 10.54 -1.03 10.93
C LYS A 210 10.56 -2.03 9.77
N VAL A 211 9.55 -2.88 9.64
CA VAL A 211 9.44 -3.85 8.54
C VAL A 211 9.44 -3.13 7.19
N LEU A 212 8.62 -2.09 7.02
CA LEU A 212 8.53 -1.33 5.78
C LEU A 212 9.87 -0.69 5.41
N ARG A 213 10.59 -0.12 6.37
CA ARG A 213 11.95 0.41 6.14
C ARG A 213 12.93 -0.66 5.69
N MET A 214 12.88 -1.84 6.31
CA MET A 214 13.76 -2.95 5.95
C MET A 214 13.48 -3.42 4.52
N LEU A 215 12.20 -3.55 4.14
CA LEU A 215 11.80 -3.89 2.77
C LEU A 215 12.23 -2.82 1.77
N ALA A 216 12.02 -1.54 2.10
CA ALA A 216 12.42 -0.42 1.26
C ALA A 216 13.95 -0.38 1.04
N SER A 217 14.72 -0.57 2.11
CA SER A 217 16.18 -0.61 2.04
C SER A 217 16.71 -1.82 1.28
N ALA A 218 15.94 -2.91 1.22
CA ALA A 218 16.27 -4.08 0.40
C ALA A 218 16.02 -3.85 -1.10
N GLY A 219 15.30 -2.78 -1.47
CA GLY A 219 15.02 -2.37 -2.84
C GLY A 219 13.53 -2.23 -3.19
N MET A 220 12.62 -2.60 -2.27
CA MET A 220 11.19 -2.60 -2.56
C MET A 220 10.68 -1.15 -2.62
N GLN A 221 9.92 -0.81 -3.65
CA GLN A 221 9.27 0.49 -3.69
C GLN A 221 7.93 0.42 -2.95
N ILE A 222 7.73 1.26 -1.94
CA ILE A 222 6.53 1.22 -1.10
C ILE A 222 5.84 2.58 -1.13
N PHE A 223 4.56 2.58 -1.45
CA PHE A 223 3.68 3.73 -1.36
C PHE A 223 2.65 3.46 -0.27
N VAL A 224 2.55 4.38 0.69
CA VAL A 224 1.59 4.28 1.79
C VAL A 224 0.64 5.46 1.75
N ALA A 225 -0.66 5.18 1.87
CA ALA A 225 -1.67 6.17 2.21
C ALA A 225 -2.05 5.98 3.68
N THR A 226 -2.02 7.06 4.45
CA THR A 226 -2.26 7.04 5.90
C THR A 226 -2.90 8.34 6.34
N HIS A 227 -3.73 8.26 7.36
CA HIS A 227 -4.28 9.42 8.07
C HIS A 227 -3.85 9.43 9.55
N ASP A 228 -3.01 8.49 9.97
CA ASP A 228 -2.63 8.29 11.36
C ASP A 228 -1.36 9.04 11.73
N TYR A 229 -1.44 9.76 12.84
CA TYR A 229 -0.31 10.54 13.35
C TYR A 229 0.84 9.64 13.78
N LEU A 230 0.59 8.57 14.55
CA LEU A 230 1.66 7.74 15.09
C LEU A 230 2.46 7.09 13.96
N PHE A 231 1.78 6.50 12.98
CA PHE A 231 2.39 5.85 11.83
C PHE A 231 3.20 6.83 10.98
N SER A 232 2.61 7.98 10.61
CA SER A 232 3.29 9.00 9.80
C SER A 232 4.46 9.65 10.55
N HIS A 233 4.33 9.86 11.86
CA HIS A 233 5.38 10.42 12.70
C HIS A 233 6.55 9.43 12.90
N GLU A 234 6.27 8.15 13.15
CA GLU A 234 7.31 7.10 13.23
C GLU A 234 8.11 7.00 11.93
N LEU A 235 7.44 7.08 10.77
CA LEU A 235 8.14 7.18 9.48
C LEU A 235 9.03 8.42 9.42
N SER A 236 8.54 9.58 9.87
CA SER A 236 9.30 10.83 9.87
C SER A 236 10.52 10.77 10.77
N LEU A 237 10.37 10.26 12.00
CA LEU A 237 11.49 10.05 12.93
C LEU A 237 12.53 9.11 12.33
N SER A 238 12.07 8.08 11.62
CA SER A 238 12.96 7.13 10.98
C SER A 238 13.72 7.69 9.77
N ALA A 239 13.15 8.69 9.09
CA ALA A 239 13.80 9.43 8.02
C ALA A 239 14.82 10.44 8.58
N GLU A 240 14.47 11.13 9.67
CA GLU A 240 15.30 12.16 10.30
C GLU A 240 16.47 11.57 11.12
N TYR A 241 16.22 10.45 11.81
CA TYR A 241 17.17 9.76 12.68
C TYR A 241 17.43 8.33 12.18
N PRO A 242 18.09 8.17 11.02
CA PRO A 242 18.31 6.87 10.43
C PRO A 242 19.18 5.99 11.36
N SER A 243 18.62 4.86 11.78
CA SER A 243 19.34 3.80 12.47
C SER A 243 19.28 2.51 11.65
N GLY A 244 20.43 1.88 11.45
CA GLY A 244 20.57 0.67 10.64
C GLY A 244 20.33 0.92 9.13
N ASN A 245 19.33 0.22 8.58
CA ASN A 245 18.97 0.28 7.17
C ASN A 245 18.41 1.66 6.79
N THR A 246 18.97 2.30 5.77
CA THR A 246 18.55 3.61 5.27
C THR A 246 17.58 3.44 4.10
N ALA A 247 16.38 4.00 4.24
CA ALA A 247 15.39 4.08 3.18
C ALA A 247 15.21 5.56 2.80
N ASP A 248 15.12 5.85 1.50
CA ASP A 248 14.73 7.17 1.01
C ASP A 248 13.22 7.32 1.18
N ILE A 249 12.80 8.14 2.15
CA ILE A 249 11.41 8.34 2.51
C ILE A 249 11.01 9.75 2.09
N ARG A 250 9.89 9.87 1.37
CA ARG A 250 9.31 11.16 1.01
C ARG A 250 7.84 11.20 1.40
N PHE A 251 7.44 12.31 1.98
CA PHE A 251 6.05 12.60 2.35
C PHE A 251 5.40 13.41 1.26
N PHE A 252 4.14 13.11 0.97
CA PHE A 252 3.32 13.82 0.01
C PHE A 252 1.99 14.17 0.67
N ALA A 253 1.60 15.44 0.62
CA ALA A 253 0.27 15.88 1.01
C ALA A 253 -0.52 16.27 -0.24
N LEU A 254 -1.69 15.66 -0.37
CA LEU A 254 -2.67 15.98 -1.40
C LEU A 254 -3.76 16.81 -0.75
N HIS A 255 -3.88 18.07 -1.15
CA HIS A 255 -4.85 18.99 -0.56
C HIS A 255 -5.66 19.73 -1.65
N LYS A 256 -6.82 20.24 -1.25
CA LYS A 256 -7.67 21.09 -2.09
C LYS A 256 -7.99 22.36 -1.34
N GLN A 257 -7.94 23.49 -2.04
CA GLN A 257 -8.39 24.76 -1.47
C GLN A 257 -9.90 24.76 -1.23
N ASP A 258 -10.67 24.16 -2.15
CA ASP A 258 -12.11 23.96 -2.02
C ASP A 258 -12.59 22.75 -2.86
N ARG A 259 -13.91 22.47 -2.84
CA ARG A 259 -14.50 21.32 -3.57
C ARG A 259 -14.49 21.44 -5.10
N THR A 260 -14.27 22.64 -5.62
CA THR A 260 -14.23 22.97 -7.05
C THR A 260 -12.80 23.00 -7.60
N ALA A 261 -11.82 23.28 -6.73
CA ALA A 261 -10.41 23.29 -7.07
C ALA A 261 -9.85 21.91 -7.43
N GLY A 262 -8.79 21.92 -8.24
CA GLY A 262 -7.95 20.74 -8.48
C GLY A 262 -7.20 20.31 -7.21
N VAL A 263 -6.64 19.09 -7.25
CA VAL A 263 -5.73 18.63 -6.19
C VAL A 263 -4.38 19.32 -6.37
N SER A 264 -3.90 19.95 -5.30
CA SER A 264 -2.53 20.43 -5.17
C SER A 264 -1.70 19.39 -4.42
N VAL A 265 -0.43 19.28 -4.79
CA VAL A 265 0.52 18.35 -4.16
C VAL A 265 1.65 19.15 -3.52
N GLU A 266 1.89 18.86 -2.26
CA GLU A 266 3.07 19.30 -1.50
C GLU A 266 3.91 18.07 -1.14
N TYR A 267 5.23 18.22 -1.04
CA TYR A 267 6.10 17.12 -0.63
C TYR A 267 7.28 17.62 0.19
N GLY A 268 7.82 16.72 1.02
CA GLY A 268 8.95 16.97 1.92
C GLY A 268 9.64 15.66 2.31
N GLN A 269 10.84 15.76 2.89
CA GLN A 269 11.63 14.62 3.34
C GLN A 269 11.26 14.17 4.76
N ILE A 270 10.63 15.06 5.53
CA ILE A 270 10.11 14.80 6.88
C ILE A 270 8.71 15.39 7.02
N LEU A 271 7.93 14.86 7.96
CA LEU A 271 6.53 15.27 8.16
C LEU A 271 6.38 16.76 8.52
N PRO A 272 7.27 17.41 9.31
CA PRO A 272 7.20 18.85 9.58
C PRO A 272 7.45 19.76 8.38
N GLU A 273 8.03 19.25 7.28
CA GLU A 273 8.20 20.04 6.05
C GLU A 273 6.89 20.21 5.27
N ILE A 274 5.88 19.38 5.57
CA ILE A 274 4.56 19.45 4.96
C ILE A 274 3.73 20.53 5.66
N ARG A 275 3.48 21.64 4.97
CA ARG A 275 2.69 22.77 5.50
C ARG A 275 1.20 22.46 5.57
N HIS A 276 0.64 21.86 4.51
CA HIS A 276 -0.78 21.48 4.48
C HIS A 276 -0.95 20.06 5.04
N ASN A 277 -0.81 19.94 6.36
CA ASN A 277 -0.84 18.65 7.05
C ASN A 277 -1.99 18.58 8.06
N PRO A 278 -3.18 18.09 7.65
CA PRO A 278 -4.33 18.00 8.54
C PRO A 278 -4.08 17.06 9.75
N ILE A 279 -3.16 16.10 9.61
CA ILE A 279 -2.78 15.18 10.70
C ILE A 279 -2.08 15.97 11.83
N LEU A 280 -1.09 16.80 11.48
CA LEU A 280 -0.37 17.63 12.46
C LEU A 280 -1.27 18.71 13.07
N GLU A 281 -2.13 19.33 12.24
CA GLU A 281 -3.08 20.35 12.70
C GLU A 281 -4.04 19.80 13.74
N GLU A 282 -4.66 18.65 13.48
CA GLU A 282 -5.61 18.03 14.42
C GLU A 282 -4.92 17.52 15.69
N PHE A 283 -3.70 16.99 15.57
CA PHE A 283 -2.92 16.55 16.73
C PHE A 283 -2.53 17.72 17.65
N ALA A 284 -2.07 18.84 17.09
CA ALA A 284 -1.79 20.04 17.88
C ALA A 284 -3.07 20.55 18.58
N ALA A 285 -4.19 20.61 17.86
CA ALA A 285 -5.47 20.99 18.43
C ALA A 285 -5.95 20.02 19.53
N HIS A 286 -5.63 18.73 19.42
CA HIS A 286 -5.91 17.75 20.47
C HIS A 286 -5.13 18.02 21.76
N TYR A 287 -3.83 18.32 21.66
CA TYR A 287 -2.98 18.69 22.81
C TYR A 287 -3.43 19.97 23.51
N ASP A 288 -3.84 20.97 22.74
CA ASP A 288 -4.39 22.21 23.28
C ASP A 288 -5.66 21.93 24.10
N ARG A 289 -6.57 21.11 23.56
CA ARG A 289 -7.79 20.69 24.27
C ARG A 289 -7.49 19.91 25.54
N GLU A 290 -6.55 18.98 25.52
CA GLU A 290 -6.14 18.21 26.71
C GLU A 290 -5.62 19.14 27.81
N SER A 291 -4.73 20.07 27.43
CA SER A 291 -4.17 21.08 28.33
C SER A 291 -5.28 21.93 28.98
N GLU A 292 -6.25 22.41 28.19
CA GLU A 292 -7.39 23.16 28.71
C GLU A 292 -8.21 22.38 29.74
N PHE A 293 -8.48 21.09 29.51
CA PHE A 293 -9.20 20.25 30.46
C PHE A 293 -8.40 20.05 31.75
N PHE A 294 -7.08 19.84 31.66
CA PHE A 294 -6.21 19.70 32.83
C PHE A 294 -6.23 20.95 33.71
N TYR A 295 -6.10 22.14 33.12
CA TYR A 295 -6.14 23.40 33.87
C TYR A 295 -7.51 23.66 34.51
N LYS A 296 -8.62 23.42 33.80
CA LYS A 296 -9.98 23.57 34.35
C LYS A 296 -10.27 22.62 35.51
N SER A 297 -9.67 21.41 35.49
CA SER A 297 -9.80 20.41 36.55
C SER A 297 -8.99 20.78 37.80
N GLY A 298 -7.91 21.54 37.65
CA GLY A 298 -7.08 22.04 38.75
C GLY A 298 -7.65 23.26 39.48
N GLU A 299 -8.46 24.08 38.81
CA GLU A 299 -9.13 25.25 39.42
C GLU A 299 -10.43 24.91 40.18
N SER A 300 -10.88 23.64 40.10
CA SER A 300 -12.11 23.16 40.73
C SER A 300 -11.90 22.33 42.01
N LEU A 301 -10.69 22.38 42.59
CA LEU A 301 -10.30 21.85 43.91
C LEU A 301 -9.91 22.99 44.86
#